data_AF-A0A6V8KGY6-F1
#
_entry.id   AF-A0A6V8KGY6-F1
#
_cell.length_a   1.000
_cell.length_b   1.000
_cell.length_c   1.000
_cell.angle_alpha   90.00
_cell.angle_beta   90.00
_cell.angle_gamma   90.00
#
_symmetry.space_group_name_H-M   'P 1'
#
loop_
_entity.id
_entity.type
_entity.pdbx_description
1 polymer ?
#
loop_
_entity_poly.entity_id
_entity_poly.type
_entity_poly.pdbx_seq_one_letter_code
_entity_poly.pdbx_strand_id
1 'polypeptide(L)'
;MDRAGLPLHTGPESVDLVVADVGSLGLRGELGIGTAIASVAALVCAGLITAVTLVFGQFSLPPVLGTTAGVFTVAAAVLSWQVLGGTRRIEFRPAHDPGVVRVVGSVRSEEYPISRLRRILLRHTVQQSHRYPFVLRTAGQVGLRLEFHRGTVRESLPGGFDVPALADRLRELVSPAGVPVEVETTGPADYDPAVADDVLPRDGVALALIERRPRDRLAARPGYLFWDEVRVAWQVVWDVPRAAAANGVRARRRSSTNPQGQYVSWVEYRAVDVQRVADAIVAGTATLEPAWRTDTEEGLAALAAASAPRRRWPW
;
A
#
# COMPACT_ATOMS: atom_id res chain seq x y z
N MET A 1 15.58 -7.52 -16.85
CA MET A 1 14.17 -7.45 -16.39
C MET A 1 14.21 -7.22 -14.89
N ASP A 2 14.05 -5.97 -14.45
CA ASP A 2 13.95 -5.65 -13.02
C ASP A 2 12.64 -6.22 -12.46
N ARG A 3 12.77 -7.22 -11.59
CA ARG A 3 11.66 -7.76 -10.81
C ARG A 3 11.11 -6.63 -9.93
N ALA A 4 9.79 -6.46 -9.96
CA ALA A 4 9.00 -5.46 -9.24
C ALA A 4 9.70 -4.85 -8.00
N GLY A 5 10.21 -3.63 -8.19
CA GLY A 5 10.31 -2.59 -7.16
C GLY A 5 10.94 -2.93 -5.82
N LEU A 6 12.01 -3.73 -5.74
CA LEU A 6 12.74 -3.87 -4.47
C LEU A 6 13.23 -2.49 -3.99
N PRO A 7 13.16 -2.16 -2.68
CA PRO A 7 13.62 -0.86 -2.15
C PRO A 7 15.14 -0.71 -2.12
N LEU A 8 15.87 -1.59 -2.82
CA LEU A 8 17.33 -1.62 -2.94
C LEU A 8 17.74 -0.97 -4.26
N HIS A 9 18.41 0.17 -4.16
CA HIS A 9 19.04 0.85 -5.29
C HIS A 9 20.55 0.60 -5.26
N THR A 10 21.05 -0.11 -6.27
CA THR A 10 22.48 -0.37 -6.44
C THR A 10 23.12 0.78 -7.21
N GLY A 11 23.87 1.63 -6.50
CA GLY A 11 24.76 2.63 -7.10
C GLY A 11 26.17 2.06 -7.37
N PRO A 12 27.03 2.81 -8.08
CA PRO A 12 28.40 2.38 -8.36
C PRO A 12 29.25 2.22 -7.09
N GLU A 13 28.95 2.99 -6.04
CA GLU A 13 29.71 2.97 -4.78
C GLU A 13 28.92 2.43 -3.59
N SER A 14 27.58 2.34 -3.67
CA SER A 14 26.75 1.95 -2.53
C SER A 14 25.51 1.11 -2.86
N VAL A 15 25.24 0.21 -1.92
CA VAL A 15 24.00 -0.47 -1.52
C VAL A 15 22.92 0.41 -0.87
N ASP A 16 22.01 1.08 -1.57
CA ASP A 16 21.05 1.95 -0.88
C ASP A 16 19.71 1.27 -0.61
N LEU A 17 19.29 1.26 0.65
CA LEU A 17 17.95 0.89 1.07
C LEU A 17 17.21 2.15 1.51
N VAL A 18 16.22 2.57 0.72
CA VAL A 18 15.45 3.79 1.02
C VAL A 18 14.27 3.45 1.93
N VAL A 19 14.27 4.02 3.12
CA VAL A 19 13.20 3.87 4.12
C VAL A 19 12.41 5.18 4.20
N ALA A 20 11.19 5.17 3.70
CA ALA A 20 10.27 6.27 3.93
C ALA A 20 9.55 6.05 5.26
N ASP A 21 9.79 6.90 6.26
CA ASP A 21 8.99 6.89 7.49
C ASP A 21 7.61 7.49 7.19
N VAL A 22 6.61 6.63 7.06
CA VAL A 22 5.20 7.02 6.87
C VAL A 22 4.52 7.30 8.22
N GLY A 23 5.22 7.12 9.35
CA GLY A 23 4.63 6.98 10.67
C GLY A 23 4.66 8.19 11.60
N SER A 24 5.36 9.28 11.28
CA SER A 24 5.58 10.37 12.24
C SER A 24 4.48 11.44 12.30
N LEU A 25 3.63 11.54 11.28
CA LEU A 25 2.39 12.30 11.38
C LEU A 25 1.42 11.43 12.16
N GLY A 26 1.04 11.82 13.38
CA GLY A 26 0.08 11.12 14.26
C GLY A 26 -1.33 10.87 13.66
N LEU A 27 -1.49 11.04 12.34
CA LEU A 27 -2.59 10.63 11.49
C LEU A 27 -2.45 9.13 11.14
N ARG A 28 -2.28 8.27 12.15
CA ARG A 28 -2.42 6.82 11.98
C ARG A 28 -3.89 6.51 11.68
N GLY A 29 -4.27 6.41 10.42
CA GLY A 29 -5.60 5.88 10.10
C GLY A 29 -6.00 5.84 8.64
N GLU A 30 -6.00 6.98 7.93
CA GLU A 30 -6.88 7.06 6.74
C GLU A 30 -6.29 7.73 5.50
N LEU A 31 -5.12 8.36 5.58
CA LEU A 31 -4.53 9.09 4.46
C LEU A 31 -3.29 8.35 3.95
N GLY A 32 -3.43 7.61 2.84
CA GLY A 32 -2.29 6.98 2.18
C GLY A 32 -1.24 7.99 1.71
N ILE A 33 -0.01 7.53 1.45
CA ILE A 33 1.14 8.36 1.01
C ILE A 33 0.75 9.32 -0.13
N GLY A 34 -0.07 8.85 -1.08
CA GLY A 34 -0.56 9.68 -2.18
C GLY A 34 -1.40 10.88 -1.75
N THR A 35 -2.20 10.75 -0.69
CA THR A 35 -2.98 11.88 -0.15
C THR A 35 -2.11 12.91 0.56
N ALA A 36 -1.08 12.50 1.29
CA ALA A 36 -0.15 13.44 1.94
C ALA A 36 0.62 14.27 0.89
N ILE A 37 1.16 13.61 -0.14
CA ILE A 37 1.86 14.28 -1.25
C ILE A 37 0.91 15.24 -1.99
N ALA A 38 -0.31 14.79 -2.29
CA ALA A 38 -1.31 15.62 -2.96
C ALA A 38 -1.71 16.85 -2.11
N SER A 39 -1.83 16.71 -0.79
CA SER A 39 -2.11 17.82 0.12
C SER A 39 -0.97 18.84 0.15
N VAL A 40 0.29 18.41 0.19
CA VAL A 40 1.45 19.31 0.12
C VAL A 40 1.49 20.04 -1.22
N ALA A 41 1.33 19.32 -2.34
CA ALA A 41 1.31 19.92 -3.67
C ALA A 41 0.17 20.94 -3.82
N ALA A 42 -1.03 20.63 -3.30
CA ALA A 42 -2.16 21.54 -3.32
C ALA A 42 -1.91 22.82 -2.51
N LEU A 43 -1.26 22.71 -1.34
CA LEU A 43 -0.89 23.87 -0.51
C LEU A 43 0.18 24.74 -1.20
N VAL A 44 1.17 24.13 -1.83
CA VAL A 44 2.20 24.85 -2.62
C VAL A 44 1.56 25.57 -3.81
N CYS A 45 0.69 24.91 -4.56
CA CYS A 45 -0.03 25.52 -5.69
C CYS A 45 -0.93 26.67 -5.22
N ALA A 46 -1.66 26.51 -4.11
CA ALA A 46 -2.49 27.57 -3.54
C ALA A 46 -1.64 28.79 -3.11
N GLY A 47 -0.48 28.54 -2.50
CA GLY A 47 0.49 29.59 -2.16
C GLY A 47 1.01 30.33 -3.39
N LEU A 48 1.40 29.61 -4.44
CA LEU A 48 1.88 30.18 -5.70
C LEU A 48 0.81 31.00 -6.42
N ILE A 49 -0.43 30.51 -6.51
CA ILE A 49 -1.56 31.24 -7.11
C ILE A 49 -1.79 32.55 -6.34
N THR A 50 -1.75 32.49 -5.01
CA THR A 50 -1.90 33.69 -4.16
C THR A 50 -0.77 34.68 -4.43
N ALA A 51 0.48 34.22 -4.50
CA ALA A 51 1.64 35.07 -4.78
C ALA A 51 1.58 35.73 -6.17
N VAL A 52 1.23 34.97 -7.22
CA VAL A 52 1.06 35.50 -8.58
C VAL A 52 -0.05 36.55 -8.62
N THR A 53 -1.18 36.29 -7.96
CA THR A 53 -2.30 37.24 -7.89
C THR A 53 -1.88 38.54 -7.18
N LEU A 54 -1.03 38.46 -6.15
CA LEU A 54 -0.47 39.63 -5.46
C LEU A 54 0.50 40.44 -6.33
N VAL A 55 1.31 39.80 -7.18
CA VAL A 55 2.29 40.47 -8.05
C VAL A 55 1.62 41.17 -9.23
N PHE A 56 0.60 40.55 -9.83
CA PHE A 56 -0.05 41.08 -11.04
C PHE A 56 -1.32 41.87 -10.77
N GLY A 57 -1.99 41.64 -9.64
CA GLY A 57 -3.08 42.50 -9.20
C GLY A 57 -2.49 43.74 -8.55
N GLN A 58 -2.49 44.88 -9.23
CA GLN A 58 -2.16 46.21 -8.68
C GLN A 58 -3.18 46.67 -7.60
N PHE A 59 -3.66 45.76 -6.77
CA PHE A 59 -4.59 46.03 -5.70
C PHE A 59 -3.79 46.28 -4.43
N SER A 60 -3.97 47.46 -3.84
CA SER A 60 -3.61 47.77 -2.46
C SER A 60 -4.43 46.89 -1.51
N LEU A 61 -3.99 45.65 -1.36
CA LEU A 61 -4.71 44.66 -0.58
C LEU A 61 -4.52 44.94 0.92
N PRO A 62 -5.57 44.72 1.74
CA PRO A 62 -5.47 44.82 3.18
C PRO A 62 -4.37 43.89 3.73
N PRO A 63 -3.65 44.28 4.81
CA PRO A 63 -2.56 43.49 5.40
C PRO A 63 -2.94 42.05 5.81
N VAL A 64 -4.24 41.76 5.88
CA VAL A 64 -4.81 40.42 6.13
C VAL A 64 -4.47 39.40 5.02
N LEU A 65 -4.21 39.83 3.78
CA LEU A 65 -3.88 38.91 2.68
C LEU A 65 -2.39 38.54 2.61
N GLY A 66 -1.50 39.43 3.08
CA GLY A 66 -0.07 39.12 3.21
C GLY A 66 0.20 38.06 4.28
N THR A 67 -0.57 38.08 5.37
CA THR A 67 -0.44 37.09 6.47
C THR A 67 -0.89 35.70 6.05
N THR A 68 -1.93 35.57 5.22
CA THR A 68 -2.41 34.27 4.73
C THR A 68 -1.39 33.59 3.81
N ALA A 69 -0.80 34.31 2.86
CA ALA A 69 0.25 33.77 1.99
C ALA A 69 1.50 33.32 2.78
N GLY A 70 1.88 34.08 3.82
CA GLY A 70 2.95 33.70 4.74
C GLY A 70 2.65 32.41 5.49
N VAL A 71 1.44 32.27 6.04
CA VAL A 71 1.01 31.04 6.75
C VAL A 71 1.03 29.82 5.84
N PHE A 72 0.55 29.92 4.59
CA PHE A 72 0.59 28.79 3.65
C PHE A 72 2.01 28.37 3.27
N THR A 73 2.91 29.34 3.08
CA THR A 73 4.33 29.06 2.75
C THR A 73 5.03 28.38 3.93
N VAL A 74 4.82 28.89 5.16
CA VAL A 74 5.36 28.26 6.38
C VAL A 74 4.76 26.87 6.59
N ALA A 75 3.46 26.69 6.41
CA ALA A 75 2.81 25.39 6.51
C ALA A 75 3.34 24.40 5.47
N ALA A 76 3.53 24.83 4.22
CA ALA A 76 4.11 24.01 3.16
C ALA A 76 5.58 23.65 3.44
N ALA A 77 6.37 24.60 3.96
CA ALA A 77 7.75 24.35 4.35
C ALA A 77 7.84 23.38 5.53
N VAL A 78 7.00 23.55 6.55
CA VAL A 78 6.92 22.63 7.71
C VAL A 78 6.46 21.24 7.27
N LEU A 79 5.44 21.14 6.42
CA LEU A 79 4.98 19.86 5.89
C LEU A 79 6.03 19.19 5.00
N SER A 80 6.70 19.94 4.13
CA SER A 80 7.79 19.42 3.29
C SER A 80 8.96 18.96 4.14
N TRP A 81 9.31 19.72 5.18
CA TRP A 81 10.33 19.33 6.16
C TRP A 81 9.93 18.09 6.97
N GLN A 82 8.66 17.93 7.33
CA GLN A 82 8.18 16.73 8.03
C GLN A 82 8.18 15.50 7.11
N VAL A 83 7.75 15.65 5.86
CA VAL A 83 7.70 14.58 4.86
C VAL A 83 9.10 14.15 4.42
N LEU A 84 9.98 15.11 4.11
CA LEU A 84 11.37 14.84 3.74
C LEU A 84 12.22 14.45 4.96
N GLY A 85 11.92 15.07 6.11
CA GLY A 85 12.59 14.84 7.39
C GLY A 85 12.42 13.43 7.95
N GLY A 86 11.36 12.72 7.54
CA GLY A 86 11.12 11.33 7.89
C GLY A 86 11.84 10.30 7.00
N THR A 87 12.42 10.71 5.88
CA THR A 87 13.15 9.74 5.04
C THR A 87 14.49 9.39 5.69
N ARG A 88 14.67 8.10 5.97
CA ARG A 88 15.95 7.53 6.40
C ARG A 88 16.46 6.62 5.30
N ARG A 89 17.76 6.64 5.05
CA ARG A 89 18.39 5.78 4.06
C ARG A 89 19.48 4.97 4.74
N ILE A 90 19.49 3.67 4.49
CA ILE A 90 20.55 2.79 4.96
C ILE A 90 21.44 2.49 3.76
N GLU A 91 22.70 2.87 3.83
CA GLU A 91 23.67 2.66 2.76
C GLU A 91 24.70 1.63 3.20
N PHE A 92 24.93 0.62 2.36
CA PHE A 92 26.01 -0.34 2.51
C PHE A 92 27.15 0.06 1.56
N ARG A 93 28.35 0.28 2.11
CA ARG A 93 29.52 0.75 1.34
C ARG A 93 30.75 -0.10 1.62
N PRO A 94 31.55 -0.44 0.59
CA PRO A 94 31.24 -0.33 -0.84
C PRO A 94 30.06 -1.23 -1.27
N ALA A 95 29.54 -1.04 -2.48
CA ALA A 95 28.42 -1.83 -2.99
C ALA A 95 28.70 -3.34 -3.06
N HIS A 96 29.98 -3.72 -3.22
CA HIS A 96 30.44 -5.10 -3.29
C HIS A 96 31.38 -5.30 -2.11
N ASP A 97 31.07 -6.23 -1.22
CA ASP A 97 31.78 -6.44 0.06
C ASP A 97 31.73 -5.20 1.00
N PRO A 98 30.53 -4.87 1.52
CA PRO A 98 30.35 -3.67 2.32
C PRO A 98 31.14 -3.76 3.64
N GLY A 99 32.03 -2.81 3.88
CA GLY A 99 32.77 -2.66 5.14
C GLY A 99 32.09 -1.72 6.14
N VAL A 100 31.15 -0.88 5.68
CA VAL A 100 30.47 0.15 6.48
C VAL A 100 28.98 0.16 6.16
N VAL A 101 28.16 0.33 7.19
CA VAL A 101 26.73 0.62 7.12
C VAL A 101 26.52 2.05 7.60
N ARG A 102 25.95 2.88 6.73
CA ARG A 102 25.65 4.28 7.02
C ARG A 102 24.14 4.47 7.12
N VAL A 103 23.68 4.97 8.26
CA VAL A 103 22.28 5.35 8.48
C VAL A 103 22.19 6.85 8.26
N VAL A 104 21.68 7.24 7.09
CA VAL A 104 21.48 8.63 6.68
C VAL A 104 20.09 9.07 7.11
N GLY A 105 20.00 9.88 8.15
CA GLY A 105 18.79 10.62 8.49
C GLY A 105 18.78 12.02 7.88
N SER A 106 17.65 12.70 8.01
CA SER A 106 17.45 14.07 7.52
C SER A 106 18.35 15.13 8.17
N VAL A 107 18.70 14.93 9.45
CA VAL A 107 19.50 15.89 10.24
C VAL A 107 20.91 15.36 10.51
N ARG A 108 21.07 14.05 10.63
CA ARG A 108 22.35 13.41 10.99
C ARG A 108 22.53 12.11 10.22
N SER A 109 23.78 11.89 9.81
CA SER A 109 24.23 10.60 9.31
C SER A 109 25.11 9.94 10.36
N GLU A 110 24.91 8.64 10.57
CA GLU A 110 25.70 7.83 11.48
C GLU A 110 26.33 6.67 10.70
N GLU A 111 27.62 6.46 10.89
CA GLU A 111 28.37 5.40 10.21
C GLU A 111 28.80 4.34 11.21
N TYR A 112 28.56 3.09 10.83
CA TYR A 112 28.83 1.92 11.64
C TYR A 112 29.68 0.94 10.83
N PRO A 113 30.84 0.48 11.33
CA PRO A 113 31.58 -0.58 10.64
C PRO A 113 30.73 -1.85 10.62
N ILE A 114 30.72 -2.56 9.49
CA ILE A 114 29.91 -3.77 9.32
C ILE A 114 30.29 -4.86 10.32
N SER A 115 31.55 -4.88 10.76
CA SER A 115 32.05 -5.80 11.79
C SER A 115 31.39 -5.60 13.15
N ARG A 116 30.67 -4.50 13.37
CA ARG A 116 29.85 -4.29 14.57
C ARG A 116 28.39 -4.71 14.40
N LEU A 117 27.96 -5.00 13.17
CA LEU A 117 26.62 -5.46 12.86
C LEU A 117 26.52 -6.95 13.20
N ARG A 118 25.69 -7.27 14.18
CA ARG A 118 25.50 -8.63 14.67
C ARG A 118 24.52 -9.41 13.81
N ARG A 119 23.41 -8.78 13.41
CA ARG A 119 22.40 -9.37 12.52
C ARG A 119 21.50 -8.30 11.91
N ILE A 120 20.87 -8.67 10.80
CA ILE A 120 19.78 -7.93 10.18
C ILE A 120 18.50 -8.75 10.38
N LEU A 121 17.48 -8.15 10.97
CA LEU A 121 16.17 -8.80 11.16
C LEU A 121 15.11 -8.07 10.34
N LEU A 122 14.50 -8.79 9.41
CA LEU A 122 13.32 -8.36 8.66
C LEU A 122 12.08 -8.88 9.38
N ARG A 123 11.32 -7.99 10.02
CA ARG A 123 10.08 -8.33 10.68
C ARG A 123 8.89 -8.07 9.77
N HIS A 124 8.34 -9.11 9.18
CA HIS A 124 7.12 -9.00 8.37
C HIS A 124 5.90 -9.10 9.29
N THR A 125 5.24 -7.97 9.55
CA THR A 125 3.98 -7.94 10.29
C THR A 125 2.81 -8.02 9.31
N VAL A 126 2.19 -9.19 9.26
CA VAL A 126 1.00 -9.45 8.44
C VAL A 126 -0.20 -8.89 9.19
N GLN A 127 -0.60 -7.66 8.85
CA GLN A 127 -1.83 -7.11 9.38
C GLN A 127 -2.99 -7.55 8.48
N GLN A 128 -3.83 -8.45 9.00
CA GLN A 128 -5.12 -8.71 8.40
C GLN A 128 -6.01 -7.50 8.64
N SER A 129 -6.11 -6.61 7.65
CA SER A 129 -7.10 -5.55 7.66
C SER A 129 -8.49 -6.19 7.61
N HIS A 130 -9.10 -6.34 8.77
CA HIS A 130 -10.50 -6.74 8.89
C HIS A 130 -11.36 -5.54 8.48
N ARG A 131 -11.51 -5.30 7.18
CA ARG A 131 -12.67 -4.55 6.71
C ARG A 131 -13.79 -5.56 6.54
N TYR A 132 -14.53 -5.72 7.63
CA TYR A 132 -15.74 -6.53 7.70
C TYR A 132 -16.56 -6.45 6.39
N PRO A 133 -16.92 -7.58 5.75
CA PRO A 133 -16.77 -8.98 6.16
C PRO A 133 -15.53 -9.73 5.61
N PHE A 134 -14.55 -9.09 4.96
CA PHE A 134 -13.43 -9.81 4.31
C PHE A 134 -12.05 -9.25 4.66
N VAL A 135 -11.05 -10.14 4.66
CA VAL A 135 -9.63 -9.77 4.70
C VAL A 135 -9.30 -9.18 3.32
N LEU A 136 -9.35 -7.86 3.25
CA LEU A 136 -9.41 -7.13 1.97
C LEU A 136 -8.03 -6.90 1.34
N ARG A 137 -6.98 -7.03 2.15
CA ARG A 137 -5.57 -7.06 1.76
C ARG A 137 -4.76 -7.43 2.99
N THR A 138 -3.81 -8.34 2.81
CA THR A 138 -2.67 -8.44 3.71
C THR A 138 -1.81 -7.22 3.46
N ALA A 139 -2.09 -6.12 4.18
CA ALA A 139 -1.13 -5.02 4.24
C ALA A 139 -0.02 -5.50 5.17
N GLY A 140 1.01 -6.12 4.59
CA GLY A 140 2.23 -6.46 5.30
C GLY A 140 3.01 -5.17 5.58
N GLN A 141 3.21 -4.85 6.86
CA GLN A 141 4.23 -3.87 7.24
C GLN A 141 5.54 -4.62 7.43
N VAL A 142 6.60 -4.18 6.74
CA VAL A 142 7.93 -4.79 6.88
C VAL A 142 8.77 -3.87 7.75
N GLY A 143 9.12 -4.32 8.94
CA GLY A 143 10.11 -3.66 9.79
C GLY A 143 11.51 -4.17 9.44
N LEU A 144 12.49 -3.27 9.38
CA LEU A 144 13.90 -3.60 9.31
C LEU A 144 14.55 -3.25 10.64
N ARG A 145 15.30 -4.19 11.21
CA ARG A 145 16.05 -3.98 12.44
C ARG A 145 17.51 -4.36 12.23
N LEU A 146 18.40 -3.39 12.37
CA LEU A 146 19.84 -3.59 12.37
C LEU A 146 20.31 -3.69 13.82
N GLU A 147 20.79 -4.85 14.24
CA GLU A 147 21.31 -5.05 15.58
C GLU A 147 22.83 -4.96 15.59
N PHE A 148 23.37 -3.99 16.33
CA PHE A 148 24.80 -3.79 16.51
C PHE A 148 25.23 -4.28 17.90
N HIS A 149 26.52 -4.56 18.11
CA HIS A 149 27.04 -4.92 19.44
C HIS A 149 26.71 -3.89 20.54
N ARG A 150 26.50 -2.62 20.17
CA ARG A 150 26.21 -1.51 21.12
C ARG A 150 24.97 -0.70 20.72
N GLY A 151 23.94 -1.34 20.17
CA GLY A 151 22.71 -0.62 19.87
C GLY A 151 21.79 -1.36 18.91
N THR A 152 20.67 -0.73 18.60
CA THR A 152 19.73 -1.24 17.61
C THR A 152 19.17 -0.07 16.83
N VAL A 153 19.20 -0.16 15.51
CA VAL A 153 18.49 0.76 14.62
C VAL A 153 17.24 0.05 14.13
N ARG A 154 16.09 0.71 14.22
CA ARG A 154 14.78 0.18 13.80
C ARG A 154 14.19 1.12 12.78
N GLU A 155 13.78 0.54 11.66
CA GLU A 155 13.24 1.25 10.52
C GLU A 155 11.98 0.53 10.02
N SER A 156 11.01 1.28 9.49
CA SER A 156 9.80 0.71 8.87
C SER A 156 9.88 0.88 7.36
N LEU A 157 9.92 -0.22 6.63
CA LEU A 157 9.89 -0.21 5.17
C LEU A 157 8.44 0.00 4.69
N PRO A 158 8.26 0.59 3.49
CA PRO A 158 6.96 0.61 2.84
C PRO A 158 6.42 -0.83 2.68
N GLY A 159 5.09 -0.99 2.72
CA GLY A 159 4.47 -2.29 2.44
C GLY A 159 4.48 -2.63 0.94
N GLY A 160 4.23 -3.89 0.61
CA GLY A 160 4.00 -4.35 -0.78
C GLY A 160 5.23 -4.86 -1.52
N PHE A 161 6.34 -5.13 -0.83
CA PHE A 161 7.52 -5.78 -1.41
C PHE A 161 7.53 -7.29 -1.13
N ASP A 162 8.21 -8.02 -2.01
CA ASP A 162 8.56 -9.43 -1.81
C ASP A 162 9.63 -9.54 -0.71
N VAL A 163 9.19 -9.86 0.51
CA VAL A 163 10.06 -9.97 1.69
C VAL A 163 11.12 -11.08 1.53
N PRO A 164 10.79 -12.29 1.06
CA PRO A 164 11.79 -13.30 0.71
C PRO A 164 12.88 -12.78 -0.24
N ALA A 165 12.49 -12.15 -1.36
CA ALA A 165 13.47 -11.63 -2.32
C ALA A 165 14.35 -10.52 -1.73
N LEU A 166 13.79 -9.64 -0.90
CA LEU A 166 14.56 -8.63 -0.18
C LEU A 166 15.56 -9.28 0.80
N ALA A 167 15.13 -10.31 1.53
CA ALA A 167 15.97 -11.04 2.46
C ALA A 167 17.13 -11.75 1.76
N ASP A 168 16.86 -12.42 0.63
CA ASP A 168 17.87 -13.08 -0.19
C ASP A 168 18.95 -12.09 -0.65
N ARG A 169 18.51 -10.91 -1.13
CA ARG A 169 19.43 -9.90 -1.63
C ARG A 169 20.25 -9.24 -0.53
N LEU A 170 19.66 -9.04 0.64
CA LEU A 170 20.42 -8.60 1.82
C LEU A 170 21.43 -9.67 2.25
N ARG A 171 21.06 -10.96 2.24
CA ARG A 171 22.00 -12.05 2.57
C ARG A 171 23.17 -12.06 1.61
N GLU A 172 22.93 -11.97 0.30
CA GLU A 172 24.00 -11.88 -0.69
C GLU A 172 24.94 -10.69 -0.41
N LEU A 173 24.36 -9.53 -0.12
CA LEU A 173 25.11 -8.31 0.14
C LEU A 173 26.01 -8.38 1.39
N VAL A 174 25.53 -8.97 2.50
CA VAL A 174 26.27 -8.98 3.77
C VAL A 174 26.92 -10.32 4.11
N SER A 175 26.75 -11.35 3.27
CA SER A 175 27.39 -12.67 3.45
C SER A 175 28.91 -12.59 3.55
N PRO A 176 29.64 -11.75 2.79
CA PRO A 176 31.09 -11.64 2.92
C PRO A 176 31.55 -11.22 4.32
N ALA A 177 30.76 -10.39 5.00
CA ALA A 177 31.00 -9.93 6.36
C ALA A 177 30.52 -10.92 7.44
N GLY A 178 29.92 -12.05 7.05
CA GLY A 178 29.40 -13.06 7.98
C GLY A 178 28.19 -12.61 8.80
N VAL A 179 27.46 -11.58 8.35
CA VAL A 179 26.30 -11.05 9.07
C VAL A 179 25.04 -11.86 8.69
N PRO A 180 24.37 -12.52 9.64
CA PRO A 180 23.13 -13.24 9.35
C PRO A 180 21.96 -12.29 9.08
N VAL A 181 21.07 -12.69 8.16
CA VAL A 181 19.80 -12.02 7.87
C VAL A 181 18.64 -12.97 8.18
N GLU A 182 17.85 -12.61 9.17
CA GLU A 182 16.70 -13.39 9.67
C GLU A 182 15.39 -12.74 9.21
N VAL A 183 14.37 -13.57 8.94
CA VAL A 183 13.01 -13.11 8.64
C VAL A 183 12.08 -13.61 9.73
N GLU A 184 11.44 -12.69 10.44
CA GLU A 184 10.43 -12.98 11.46
C GLU A 184 9.07 -12.55 10.93
N THR A 185 8.18 -13.52 10.66
CA THR A 185 6.80 -13.22 10.26
C THR A 185 5.92 -13.24 11.50
N THR A 186 5.37 -12.09 11.88
CA THR A 186 4.36 -11.99 12.93
C THR A 186 2.98 -11.81 12.27
N GLY A 187 2.08 -12.77 12.49
CA GLY A 187 0.67 -12.68 12.08
C GLY A 187 -0.27 -12.94 13.26
N PRO A 188 -1.60 -12.82 13.07
CA PRO A 188 -2.57 -13.29 14.07
C PRO A 188 -2.32 -14.78 14.40
N ALA A 189 -2.71 -15.23 15.60
CA ALA A 189 -2.41 -16.58 16.08
C ALA A 189 -2.91 -17.71 15.15
N ASP A 190 -3.94 -17.42 14.34
CA ASP A 190 -4.52 -18.32 13.35
C ASP A 190 -3.99 -18.09 11.91
N TYR A 191 -2.96 -17.26 11.75
CA TYR A 191 -2.30 -17.04 10.46
C TYR A 191 -1.29 -18.14 10.17
N ASP A 192 -1.68 -19.06 9.29
CA ASP A 192 -0.75 -20.00 8.67
C ASP A 192 -0.13 -19.37 7.41
N PRO A 193 1.17 -19.05 7.39
CA PRO A 193 1.83 -18.48 6.22
C PRO A 193 1.79 -19.42 5.00
N ALA A 194 1.68 -20.74 5.21
CA ALA A 194 1.53 -21.71 4.11
C ALA A 194 0.15 -21.61 3.44
N VAL A 195 -0.88 -21.16 4.17
CA VAL A 195 -2.24 -20.97 3.66
C VAL A 195 -2.42 -19.63 2.94
N ALA A 196 -1.58 -18.63 3.25
CA ALA A 196 -1.65 -17.30 2.61
C ALA A 196 -1.18 -17.31 1.15
N ASP A 197 -0.29 -18.24 0.79
CA ASP A 197 0.18 -18.49 -0.57
C ASP A 197 -0.61 -19.60 -1.28
N ASP A 198 -1.62 -20.19 -0.61
CA ASP A 198 -2.49 -21.20 -1.18
C ASP A 198 -3.43 -20.51 -2.18
N VAL A 199 -2.94 -20.40 -3.41
CA VAL A 199 -3.71 -20.07 -4.62
C VAL A 199 -4.99 -20.88 -4.53
N LEU A 200 -6.11 -20.20 -4.23
CA LEU A 200 -7.42 -20.86 -4.17
C LEU A 200 -7.54 -21.79 -5.38
N PRO A 201 -7.88 -23.07 -5.19
CA PRO A 201 -7.92 -24.03 -6.28
C PRO A 201 -8.76 -23.43 -7.41
N ARG A 202 -8.18 -23.36 -8.62
CA ARG A 202 -8.79 -22.68 -9.77
C ARG A 202 -10.21 -23.18 -10.05
N ASP A 203 -10.46 -24.45 -9.72
CA ASP A 203 -11.77 -25.08 -9.79
C ASP A 203 -12.53 -24.88 -8.47
N GLY A 204 -13.70 -24.22 -8.54
CA GLY A 204 -14.61 -24.12 -7.39
C GLY A 204 -14.30 -22.99 -6.40
N VAL A 205 -13.47 -22.00 -6.77
CA VAL A 205 -13.13 -20.83 -5.94
C VAL A 205 -14.35 -20.20 -5.27
N ALA A 206 -15.45 -19.99 -5.99
CA ALA A 206 -16.64 -19.33 -5.46
C ALA A 206 -17.37 -20.15 -4.38
N LEU A 207 -17.37 -21.49 -4.50
CA LEU A 207 -17.98 -22.37 -3.51
C LEU A 207 -17.07 -22.53 -2.28
N ALA A 208 -15.76 -22.66 -2.50
CA ALA A 208 -14.77 -22.68 -1.42
C ALA A 208 -14.82 -21.39 -0.58
N LEU A 209 -15.07 -20.23 -1.21
CA LEU A 209 -15.25 -18.97 -0.50
C LEU A 209 -16.50 -18.96 0.40
N ILE A 210 -17.60 -19.60 -0.02
CA ILE A 210 -18.80 -19.74 0.83
C ILE A 210 -18.51 -20.66 2.02
N GLU A 211 -17.83 -21.79 1.79
CA GLU A 211 -17.54 -22.78 2.82
C GLU A 211 -16.58 -22.26 3.90
N ARG A 212 -15.61 -21.43 3.50
CA ARG A 212 -14.63 -20.80 4.41
C ARG A 212 -15.18 -19.55 5.11
N ARG A 213 -16.41 -19.11 4.81
CA ARG A 213 -16.94 -17.84 5.34
C ARG A 213 -17.20 -17.94 6.86
N PRO A 214 -16.71 -16.98 7.67
CA PRO A 214 -17.16 -16.84 9.05
C PRO A 214 -18.67 -16.67 9.09
N ARG A 215 -19.35 -17.43 9.95
CA ARG A 215 -20.82 -17.32 10.13
C ARG A 215 -21.13 -16.08 10.96
N ASP A 216 -21.02 -14.90 10.36
CA ASP A 216 -21.36 -13.63 10.99
C ASP A 216 -22.65 -13.01 10.42
N ARG A 217 -23.17 -11.96 11.08
CA ARG A 217 -24.45 -11.32 10.74
C ARG A 217 -24.42 -10.54 9.43
N LEU A 218 -23.23 -10.15 8.95
CA LEU A 218 -23.10 -9.41 7.70
C LEU A 218 -22.76 -10.30 6.52
N ALA A 219 -22.52 -11.60 6.70
CA ALA A 219 -22.34 -12.56 5.61
C ALA A 219 -23.42 -12.44 4.51
N ALA A 220 -23.00 -12.63 3.25
CA ALA A 220 -23.92 -12.71 2.14
C ALA A 220 -24.83 -13.92 2.38
N ARG A 221 -26.07 -13.88 1.89
CA ARG A 221 -26.94 -15.03 2.13
C ARG A 221 -26.35 -16.28 1.47
N PRO A 222 -26.74 -17.49 1.93
CA PRO A 222 -26.36 -18.73 1.28
C PRO A 222 -26.57 -18.66 -0.24
N GLY A 223 -25.55 -19.08 -1.00
CA GLY A 223 -25.54 -19.03 -2.46
C GLY A 223 -25.18 -17.67 -3.09
N TYR A 224 -24.81 -16.67 -2.28
CA TYR A 224 -24.34 -15.36 -2.75
C TYR A 224 -22.96 -15.03 -2.19
N LEU A 225 -22.22 -14.25 -2.96
CA LEU A 225 -20.93 -13.65 -2.66
C LEU A 225 -21.05 -12.14 -2.56
N PHE A 226 -20.25 -11.54 -1.69
CA PHE A 226 -19.99 -10.12 -1.65
C PHE A 226 -19.04 -9.69 -2.75
N TRP A 227 -19.04 -8.39 -3.03
CA TRP A 227 -18.10 -7.76 -3.96
C TRP A 227 -16.64 -8.18 -3.73
N ASP A 228 -16.16 -8.22 -2.48
CA ASP A 228 -14.79 -8.61 -2.18
C ASP A 228 -14.48 -10.08 -2.49
N GLU A 229 -15.41 -10.99 -2.20
CA GLU A 229 -15.27 -12.41 -2.56
C GLU A 229 -15.26 -12.61 -4.07
N VAL A 230 -16.06 -11.83 -4.80
CA VAL A 230 -16.03 -11.86 -6.27
C VAL A 230 -14.68 -11.39 -6.80
N ARG A 231 -14.04 -10.40 -6.18
CA ARG A 231 -12.68 -9.96 -6.58
C ARG A 231 -11.63 -11.04 -6.37
N VAL A 232 -11.77 -11.84 -5.33
CA VAL A 232 -10.88 -13.00 -5.10
C VAL A 232 -11.09 -14.05 -6.20
N ALA A 233 -12.33 -14.30 -6.60
CA ALA A 233 -12.64 -15.21 -7.72
C ALA A 233 -12.21 -14.66 -9.10
N TRP A 234 -12.24 -13.34 -9.29
CA TRP A 234 -11.92 -12.67 -10.55
C TRP A 234 -10.68 -11.77 -10.40
N GLN A 235 -9.51 -12.38 -10.16
CA GLN A 235 -8.28 -11.66 -9.81
C GLN A 235 -7.86 -10.59 -10.83
N VAL A 236 -8.18 -10.81 -12.11
CA VAL A 236 -7.87 -9.88 -13.20
C VAL A 236 -8.91 -8.78 -13.39
N VAL A 237 -9.99 -8.72 -12.58
CA VAL A 237 -11.10 -7.77 -12.76
C VAL A 237 -11.15 -6.80 -11.58
N TRP A 238 -11.04 -5.49 -11.86
CA TRP A 238 -11.26 -4.46 -10.83
C TRP A 238 -12.68 -3.91 -10.85
N ASP A 239 -13.30 -3.73 -12.03
CA ASP A 239 -14.66 -3.23 -12.18
C ASP A 239 -15.69 -4.37 -12.16
N VAL A 240 -15.80 -5.01 -10.99
CA VAL A 240 -16.72 -6.14 -10.77
C VAL A 240 -18.17 -5.83 -11.15
N PRO A 241 -18.76 -4.66 -10.82
CA PRO A 241 -20.14 -4.37 -11.22
C PRO A 241 -20.36 -4.41 -12.73
N ARG A 242 -19.46 -3.83 -13.53
CA ARG A 242 -19.58 -3.86 -15.00
C ARG A 242 -19.33 -5.26 -15.56
N ALA A 243 -18.29 -5.95 -15.08
CA ALA A 243 -18.01 -7.32 -15.50
C ALA A 243 -19.17 -8.28 -15.17
N ALA A 244 -19.76 -8.16 -13.98
CA ALA A 244 -20.93 -8.93 -13.58
C ALA A 244 -22.13 -8.67 -14.50
N ALA A 245 -22.44 -7.40 -14.81
CA ALA A 245 -23.55 -7.05 -15.68
C ALA A 245 -23.34 -7.58 -17.11
N ALA A 246 -22.14 -7.38 -17.67
CA ALA A 246 -21.79 -7.81 -19.03
C ALA A 246 -21.84 -9.34 -19.21
N ASN A 247 -21.59 -10.10 -18.15
CA ASN A 247 -21.62 -11.55 -18.17
C ASN A 247 -22.92 -12.15 -17.62
N GLY A 248 -23.95 -11.33 -17.34
CA GLY A 248 -25.26 -11.83 -16.87
C GLY A 248 -25.23 -12.44 -15.46
N VAL A 249 -24.36 -11.95 -14.57
CA VAL A 249 -24.31 -12.38 -13.17
C VAL A 249 -25.47 -11.77 -12.40
N ARG A 250 -26.30 -12.61 -11.78
CA ARG A 250 -27.41 -12.12 -10.96
C ARG A 250 -26.88 -11.44 -9.73
N ALA A 251 -27.21 -10.16 -9.59
CA ALA A 251 -26.88 -9.33 -8.44
C ALA A 251 -28.15 -8.89 -7.71
N ARG A 252 -28.05 -8.66 -6.40
CA ARG A 252 -29.10 -8.00 -5.63
C ARG A 252 -28.51 -6.96 -4.69
N ARG A 253 -29.27 -5.91 -4.45
CA ARG A 253 -28.94 -4.93 -3.41
C ARG A 253 -29.46 -5.42 -2.06
N ARG A 254 -28.65 -5.32 -1.03
CA ARG A 254 -29.03 -5.56 0.36
C ARG A 254 -28.68 -4.33 1.19
N SER A 255 -29.40 -4.17 2.28
CA SER A 255 -29.07 -3.18 3.30
C SER A 255 -29.26 -3.76 4.69
N SER A 256 -28.56 -3.17 5.65
CA SER A 256 -28.70 -3.40 7.06
C SER A 256 -28.36 -2.12 7.81
N THR A 257 -29.04 -1.91 8.92
CA THR A 257 -28.63 -0.89 9.89
C THR A 257 -27.66 -1.54 10.86
N ASN A 258 -26.49 -0.95 11.08
CA ASN A 258 -25.54 -1.45 12.07
C ASN A 258 -26.01 -1.09 13.50
N PRO A 259 -25.41 -1.66 14.56
CA PRO A 259 -25.78 -1.35 15.95
C PRO A 259 -25.69 0.14 16.32
N GLN A 260 -24.91 0.92 15.56
CA GLN A 260 -24.76 2.37 15.71
C GLN A 260 -25.85 3.16 14.95
N GLY A 261 -26.87 2.51 14.39
CA GLY A 261 -27.95 3.16 13.66
C GLY A 261 -27.57 3.61 12.23
N GLN A 262 -26.36 3.30 11.76
CA GLN A 262 -25.92 3.69 10.43
C GLN A 262 -26.48 2.71 9.38
N TYR A 263 -27.09 3.28 8.35
CA TYR A 263 -27.57 2.53 7.20
C TYR A 263 -26.40 2.14 6.29
N VAL A 264 -26.22 0.84 6.07
CA VAL A 264 -25.22 0.29 5.17
C VAL A 264 -25.95 -0.48 4.06
N SER A 265 -25.58 -0.24 2.80
CA SER A 265 -26.10 -1.01 1.67
C SER A 265 -24.96 -1.56 0.82
N TRP A 266 -25.11 -2.78 0.33
CA TRP A 266 -24.13 -3.48 -0.48
C TRP A 266 -24.80 -4.28 -1.60
N VAL A 267 -24.00 -4.76 -2.55
CA VAL A 267 -24.45 -5.63 -3.64
C VAL A 267 -23.90 -7.03 -3.40
N GLU A 268 -24.77 -8.03 -3.55
CA GLU A 268 -24.42 -9.45 -3.47
C GLU A 268 -24.62 -10.09 -4.85
N TYR A 269 -23.70 -10.97 -5.24
CA TYR A 269 -23.66 -11.64 -6.54
C TYR A 269 -23.90 -13.14 -6.36
N ARG A 270 -24.70 -13.77 -7.21
CA ARG A 270 -25.01 -15.20 -7.09
C ARG A 270 -23.75 -16.03 -7.36
N ALA A 271 -23.37 -16.88 -6.40
CA ALA A 271 -22.09 -17.58 -6.41
C ALA A 271 -21.90 -18.51 -7.62
N VAL A 272 -22.96 -19.22 -8.02
CA VAL A 272 -22.94 -20.08 -9.22
C VAL A 272 -22.66 -19.28 -10.49
N ASP A 273 -23.22 -18.07 -10.59
CA ASP A 273 -22.98 -17.21 -11.75
C ASP A 273 -21.56 -16.64 -11.70
N VAL A 274 -21.02 -16.35 -10.50
CA VAL A 274 -19.63 -15.91 -10.30
C VAL A 274 -18.63 -16.99 -10.68
N GLN A 275 -18.86 -18.24 -10.29
CA GLN A 275 -18.00 -19.37 -10.68
C GLN A 275 -17.97 -19.53 -12.19
N ARG A 276 -19.13 -19.55 -12.85
CA ARG A 276 -19.23 -19.66 -14.31
C ARG A 276 -18.40 -18.58 -15.02
N VAL A 277 -18.41 -17.36 -14.51
CA VAL A 277 -17.60 -16.27 -15.08
C VAL A 277 -16.12 -16.46 -14.77
N ALA A 278 -15.75 -16.92 -13.57
CA ALA A 278 -14.37 -17.24 -13.25
C ALA A 278 -13.80 -18.31 -14.22
N ASP A 279 -14.57 -19.36 -14.49
CA ASP A 279 -14.21 -20.40 -15.46
C ASP A 279 -14.07 -19.81 -16.89
N ALA A 280 -15.00 -18.94 -17.29
CA ALA A 280 -14.94 -18.24 -18.57
C ALA A 280 -13.75 -17.27 -18.68
N ILE A 281 -13.29 -16.67 -17.58
CA ILE A 281 -12.09 -15.82 -17.56
C ILE A 281 -10.85 -16.69 -17.84
N VAL A 282 -10.73 -17.83 -17.17
CA VAL A 282 -9.62 -18.77 -17.37
C VAL A 282 -9.61 -19.31 -18.81
N ALA A 283 -10.79 -19.60 -19.36
CA ALA A 283 -10.94 -20.03 -20.75
C ALA A 283 -10.77 -18.90 -21.79
N GLY A 284 -10.68 -17.64 -21.37
CA GLY A 284 -10.60 -16.48 -22.27
C GLY A 284 -11.92 -16.17 -23.02
N THR A 285 -13.04 -16.71 -22.57
CA THR A 285 -14.36 -16.56 -23.20
C THR A 285 -15.29 -15.58 -22.46
N ALA A 286 -14.87 -15.04 -21.32
CA ALA A 286 -15.63 -14.03 -20.58
C ALA A 286 -15.66 -12.70 -21.33
N THR A 287 -16.79 -12.00 -21.30
CA THR A 287 -16.91 -10.64 -21.85
C THR A 287 -16.27 -9.66 -20.89
N LEU A 288 -15.02 -9.26 -21.16
CA LEU A 288 -14.27 -8.29 -20.37
C LEU A 288 -13.69 -7.18 -21.26
N GLU A 289 -14.11 -5.94 -21.05
CA GLU A 289 -13.44 -4.79 -21.68
C GLU A 289 -12.04 -4.61 -21.06
N PRO A 290 -11.03 -4.21 -21.85
CA PRO A 290 -9.68 -3.94 -21.34
C PRO A 290 -9.68 -2.97 -20.16
N ALA A 291 -10.55 -1.96 -20.16
CA ALA A 291 -10.65 -0.97 -19.09
C ALA A 291 -11.11 -1.55 -17.74
N TRP A 292 -11.68 -2.75 -17.68
CA TRP A 292 -12.16 -3.38 -16.44
C TRP A 292 -11.13 -4.32 -15.81
N ARG A 293 -10.03 -4.57 -16.53
CA ARG A 293 -9.03 -5.55 -16.18
C ARG A 293 -7.85 -4.94 -15.41
N THR A 294 -7.17 -5.70 -14.57
CA THR A 294 -5.98 -5.21 -13.83
C THR A 294 -4.67 -5.55 -14.52
N ASP A 295 -4.72 -6.45 -15.50
CA ASP A 295 -3.56 -6.93 -16.28
C ASP A 295 -3.37 -6.19 -17.62
N THR A 296 -4.14 -5.12 -17.85
CA THR A 296 -4.07 -4.28 -19.05
C THR A 296 -3.68 -2.84 -18.68
N GLU A 297 -3.00 -2.14 -19.59
CA GLU A 297 -2.63 -0.73 -19.38
C GLU A 297 -3.87 0.16 -19.23
N GLU A 298 -4.89 -0.05 -20.06
CA GLU A 298 -6.14 0.71 -20.03
C GLU A 298 -6.87 0.53 -18.70
N GLY A 299 -6.83 -0.68 -18.15
CA GLY A 299 -7.49 -0.99 -16.91
C GLY A 299 -6.73 -0.46 -15.69
N LEU A 300 -5.39 -0.47 -15.71
CA LEU A 300 -4.58 0.23 -14.71
C LEU A 300 -4.82 1.75 -14.74
N ALA A 301 -4.91 2.34 -15.94
CA ALA A 301 -5.23 3.76 -16.11
C ALA A 301 -6.64 4.10 -15.61
N ALA A 302 -7.64 3.28 -15.94
CA ALA A 302 -9.01 3.45 -15.49
C ALA A 302 -9.15 3.28 -13.96
N LEU A 303 -8.45 2.30 -13.37
CA LEU A 303 -8.39 2.11 -11.93
C LEU A 303 -7.74 3.31 -11.23
N ALA A 304 -6.65 3.86 -11.79
CA ALA A 304 -6.00 5.05 -11.27
C ALA A 304 -6.95 6.27 -11.33
N ALA A 305 -7.67 6.46 -12.43
CA ALA A 305 -8.67 7.52 -12.59
C ALA A 305 -9.85 7.36 -11.62
N ALA A 306 -10.32 6.13 -11.39
CA ALA A 306 -11.40 5.83 -10.45
C ALA A 306 -10.96 6.00 -8.98
N SER A 307 -9.69 5.74 -8.68
CA SER A 307 -9.09 5.88 -7.36
C SER A 307 -8.65 7.31 -7.05
N ALA A 308 -8.56 8.17 -8.07
CA ALA A 308 -8.30 9.59 -7.87
C ALA A 308 -9.37 10.17 -6.94
N PRO A 309 -9.00 10.95 -5.91
CA PRO A 309 -9.97 11.55 -5.02
C PRO A 309 -10.96 12.33 -5.87
N ARG A 310 -12.23 11.89 -5.87
CA ARG A 310 -13.31 12.63 -6.53
C ARG A 310 -13.23 14.05 -5.99
N ARG A 311 -12.79 15.01 -6.83
CA ARG A 311 -12.82 16.43 -6.50
C ARG A 311 -14.20 16.68 -5.94
N ARG A 312 -14.30 16.96 -4.64
CA ARG A 312 -15.56 17.38 -4.02
C ARG A 312 -15.99 18.59 -4.83
N TRP A 313 -17.04 18.43 -5.62
CA TRP A 313 -17.67 19.56 -6.27
C TRP A 313 -18.13 20.50 -5.15
N PRO A 314 -17.81 21.79 -5.23
CA PRO A 314 -18.35 22.75 -4.28
C PRO A 314 -19.85 22.83 -4.55
N TRP A 315 -20.64 22.31 -3.61
CA TRP A 315 -22.01 22.74 -3.39
C TRP A 315 -21.99 23.86 -2.36
#